data_AF-A0A0K8WGF4-F1
#
_entry.id   AF-A0A0K8WGF4-F1
#
_cell.length_a   1.000
_cell.length_b   1.000
_cell.length_c   1.000
_cell.angle_alpha   90.00
_cell.angle_beta   90.00
_cell.angle_gamma   90.00
#
_symmetry.space_group_name_H-M   'P 1'
#
loop_
_entity.id
_entity.type
_entity.pdbx_description
1 polymer ?
#
loop_
_entity_poly.entity_id
_entity_poly.type
_entity_poly.pdbx_seq_one_letter_code
_entity_poly.pdbx_strand_id
1 'polypeptide(L)'
;MTISDDYDKTEKERIDIFYELVKKKRNAGELDSVAVHKELMIEAERLDIVHKATLVLAELLFSDNITQEVRKNRNLLLRFTHNNPKAQRYLIGGLEQIIALHAAKLMPKVAGIFKLFYDSDIL
;
A
#
# COMPACT_ATOMS: atom_id res chain seq x y z
N MET A 1 -3.36 -7.34 29.32
CA MET A 1 -3.26 -7.80 27.92
C MET A 1 -4.62 -7.61 27.29
N THR A 2 -4.79 -6.59 26.46
CA THR A 2 -6.00 -6.47 25.63
C THR A 2 -5.92 -7.59 24.60
N ILE A 3 -6.68 -8.65 24.83
CA ILE A 3 -6.91 -9.68 23.82
C ILE A 3 -7.58 -8.94 22.66
N SER A 4 -6.89 -8.83 21.54
CA SER A 4 -7.42 -8.21 20.33
C SER A 4 -8.56 -9.09 19.81
N ASP A 5 -9.77 -8.54 19.69
CA ASP A 5 -10.98 -9.21 19.17
C ASP A 5 -10.84 -9.73 17.72
N ASP A 6 -9.70 -9.49 17.09
CA ASP A 6 -9.39 -9.85 15.71
C ASP A 6 -8.65 -11.19 15.57
N TYR A 7 -8.28 -11.86 16.67
CA TYR A 7 -7.54 -13.13 16.59
C TYR A 7 -8.34 -14.23 15.87
N ASP A 8 -9.66 -14.22 16.02
CA ASP A 8 -10.57 -15.18 15.37
C ASP A 8 -10.97 -14.75 13.94
N LYS A 9 -10.56 -13.56 13.50
CA LYS A 9 -10.89 -13.07 12.15
C LYS A 9 -10.02 -13.73 11.10
N THR A 10 -10.63 -14.07 9.98
CA THR A 10 -9.92 -14.54 8.79
C THR A 10 -8.96 -13.47 8.28
N GLU A 11 -7.93 -13.87 7.54
CA GLU A 11 -6.98 -12.92 6.97
C GLU A 11 -7.66 -11.87 6.07
N LYS A 12 -8.70 -12.29 5.33
CA LYS A 12 -9.50 -11.37 4.50
C LYS A 12 -10.16 -10.29 5.35
N GLU A 13 -10.83 -10.65 6.45
CA GLU A 13 -11.46 -9.68 7.33
C GLU A 13 -10.44 -8.71 7.94
N ARG A 14 -9.24 -9.19 8.27
CA ARG A 14 -8.16 -8.33 8.76
C ARG A 14 -7.66 -7.35 7.67
N ILE A 15 -7.57 -7.80 6.42
CA ILE A 15 -7.28 -6.92 5.28
C ILE A 15 -8.39 -5.87 5.09
N ASP A 16 -9.66 -6.27 5.20
CA ASP A 16 -10.81 -5.38 5.06
C ASP A 16 -10.82 -4.30 6.17
N ILE A 17 -10.45 -4.65 7.41
CA ILE A 17 -10.27 -3.68 8.50
C ILE A 17 -9.19 -2.64 8.14
N PHE A 18 -8.04 -3.11 7.69
CA PHE A 18 -6.94 -2.22 7.30
C PHE A 18 -7.31 -1.33 6.11
N TYR A 19 -8.04 -1.89 5.13
CA TYR A 19 -8.55 -1.17 3.98
C TYR A 19 -9.41 0.03 4.40
N GLU A 20 -10.40 -0.20 5.28
CA GLU A 20 -11.28 0.88 5.74
C GLU A 20 -10.53 1.94 6.55
N LEU A 21 -9.50 1.55 7.33
CA LEU A 21 -8.63 2.51 8.00
C LEU A 21 -7.86 3.39 7.00
N VAL A 22 -7.16 2.80 6.04
CA VAL A 22 -6.38 3.54 5.02
C VAL A 22 -7.30 4.46 4.22
N LYS A 23 -8.47 3.96 3.81
CA LYS A 23 -9.49 4.73 3.07
C LYS A 23 -10.01 5.92 3.88
N LYS A 24 -10.28 5.74 5.17
CA LYS A 24 -10.66 6.84 6.08
C LYS A 24 -9.57 7.91 6.14
N LYS A 25 -8.30 7.52 6.33
CA LYS A 25 -7.16 8.45 6.39
C LYS A 25 -6.92 9.16 5.07
N ARG A 26 -7.09 8.45 3.94
CA ARG A 26 -7.04 9.03 2.59
C ARG A 26 -8.11 10.10 2.39
N ASN A 27 -9.36 9.78 2.72
CA ASN A 27 -10.49 10.68 2.53
C ASN A 27 -10.41 11.93 3.42
N ALA A 28 -9.79 11.80 4.59
CA ALA A 28 -9.49 12.92 5.48
C ALA A 28 -8.27 13.75 5.02
N GLY A 29 -7.52 13.32 3.99
CA GLY A 29 -6.32 14.01 3.51
C GLY A 29 -5.11 13.91 4.45
N GLU A 30 -5.09 12.91 5.34
CA GLU A 30 -4.09 12.82 6.41
C GLU A 30 -2.86 11.98 6.03
N LEU A 31 -2.84 11.39 4.83
CA LEU A 31 -1.78 10.47 4.40
C LEU A 31 -0.41 11.13 4.20
N ASP A 32 -0.30 12.46 4.28
CA ASP A 32 1.00 13.16 4.26
C ASP A 32 1.64 13.21 5.67
N SER A 33 0.90 12.83 6.71
CA SER A 33 1.35 12.85 8.11
C SER A 33 2.20 11.64 8.48
N VAL A 34 3.42 11.87 8.99
CA VAL A 34 4.30 10.82 9.52
C VAL A 34 3.66 10.08 10.70
N ALA A 35 2.82 10.75 11.49
CA ALA A 35 2.10 10.10 12.59
C ALA A 35 1.09 9.07 12.04
N VAL A 36 0.38 9.42 10.97
CA VAL A 36 -0.55 8.49 10.29
C VAL A 36 0.21 7.33 9.67
N HIS A 37 1.40 7.54 9.09
CA HIS A 37 2.18 6.41 8.57
C HIS A 37 2.53 5.41 9.67
N LYS A 38 2.92 5.89 10.86
CA LYS A 38 3.22 5.03 12.02
C LYS A 38 1.97 4.31 12.51
N GLU A 39 0.83 4.99 12.58
CA GLU A 39 -0.47 4.41 12.93
C GLU A 39 -0.84 3.26 11.99
N LEU A 40 -0.72 3.47 10.67
CA LEU A 40 -1.00 2.43 9.68
C LEU A 40 -0.05 1.23 9.80
N MET A 41 1.23 1.45 10.07
CA MET A 41 2.18 0.35 10.27
C MET A 41 1.84 -0.47 11.52
N ILE A 42 1.59 0.19 12.65
CA ILE A 42 1.21 -0.44 13.91
C ILE A 42 -0.07 -1.26 13.73
N GLU A 43 -1.04 -0.72 13.01
CA GLU A 43 -2.29 -1.44 12.76
C GLU A 43 -2.07 -2.67 11.86
N ALA A 44 -1.26 -2.56 10.81
CA ALA A 44 -0.94 -3.70 9.95
C ALA A 44 -0.15 -4.80 10.70
N GLU A 45 0.70 -4.43 11.67
CA GLU A 45 1.38 -5.35 12.59
C GLU A 45 0.39 -6.03 13.53
N ARG A 46 -0.52 -5.28 14.15
CA ARG A 46 -1.57 -5.80 15.04
C ARG A 46 -2.50 -6.79 14.33
N LEU A 47 -2.80 -6.52 13.06
CA LEU A 47 -3.64 -7.36 12.20
C LEU A 47 -2.87 -8.52 11.56
N ASP A 48 -1.57 -8.64 11.76
CA ASP A 48 -0.70 -9.66 11.15
C ASP A 48 -0.84 -9.73 9.60
N ILE A 49 -0.79 -8.56 8.95
CA ILE A 49 -0.90 -8.43 7.50
C ILE A 49 0.15 -7.48 6.88
N VAL A 50 1.20 -7.11 7.62
CA VAL A 50 2.22 -6.12 7.21
C VAL A 50 2.66 -6.28 5.75
N HIS A 51 2.89 -7.51 5.29
CA HIS A 51 3.31 -7.76 3.93
C HIS A 51 2.20 -7.52 2.89
N LYS A 52 0.96 -7.88 3.20
CA LYS A 52 -0.20 -7.74 2.30
C LYS A 52 -0.80 -6.33 2.35
N ALA A 53 -0.48 -5.54 3.37
CA ALA A 53 -0.89 -4.14 3.48
C ALA A 53 -0.53 -3.33 2.22
N THR A 54 0.58 -3.66 1.55
CA THR A 54 0.98 -2.97 0.31
C THR A 54 0.04 -3.21 -0.88
N LEU A 55 -0.75 -4.30 -0.90
CA LEU A 55 -1.82 -4.48 -1.89
C LEU A 55 -2.92 -3.44 -1.69
N VAL A 56 -3.37 -3.27 -0.44
CA VAL A 56 -4.37 -2.28 -0.05
C VAL A 56 -3.87 -0.87 -0.36
N LEU A 57 -2.60 -0.58 -0.05
CA LEU A 57 -1.99 0.70 -0.41
C LEU A 57 -1.95 0.91 -1.92
N ALA A 58 -1.61 -0.10 -2.72
CA ALA A 58 -1.61 0.03 -4.17
C ALA A 58 -3.02 0.39 -4.71
N GLU A 59 -4.03 -0.34 -4.24
CA GLU A 59 -5.44 -0.13 -4.64
C GLU A 59 -5.93 1.28 -4.27
N LEU A 60 -5.60 1.75 -3.06
CA LEU A 60 -6.13 3.01 -2.54
C LEU A 60 -5.31 4.24 -2.95
N LEU A 61 -4.03 4.08 -3.31
CA LEU A 61 -3.16 5.23 -3.59
C LEU A 61 -2.99 5.51 -5.08
N PHE A 62 -3.20 4.51 -5.93
CA PHE A 62 -2.84 4.63 -7.34
C PHE A 62 -4.04 4.61 -8.28
N SER A 63 -3.86 5.34 -9.37
CA SER A 63 -4.77 5.43 -10.50
C SER A 63 -3.96 5.43 -11.80
N ASP A 64 -4.57 5.91 -12.88
CA ASP A 64 -3.89 6.14 -14.14
C ASP A 64 -2.84 7.30 -14.11
N ASN A 65 -2.68 7.95 -12.94
CA ASN A 65 -1.69 8.99 -12.64
C ASN A 65 -0.57 8.51 -11.69
N ILE A 66 -0.30 7.19 -11.67
CA ILE A 66 0.62 6.53 -10.74
C ILE A 66 2.01 7.20 -10.60
N THR A 67 2.54 7.80 -11.66
CA THR A 67 3.85 8.48 -11.65
C THR A 67 3.89 9.69 -10.70
N GLN A 68 2.77 10.40 -10.50
CA GLN A 68 2.70 11.50 -9.52
C GLN A 68 2.38 10.98 -8.13
N GLU A 69 1.47 10.01 -8.06
CA GLU A 69 0.98 9.44 -6.80
C GLU A 69 2.08 8.67 -6.04
N VAL A 70 2.98 7.97 -6.75
CA VAL A 70 4.12 7.31 -6.11
C VAL A 70 5.07 8.31 -5.45
N ARG A 71 5.30 9.48 -6.06
CA ARG A 71 6.14 10.52 -5.48
C ARG A 71 5.50 11.11 -4.23
N LYS A 72 4.19 11.37 -4.29
CA LYS A 72 3.41 11.85 -3.13
C LYS A 72 3.47 10.86 -1.97
N ASN A 73 3.28 9.57 -2.24
CA ASN A 73 3.13 8.55 -1.20
C ASN A 73 4.42 7.79 -0.86
N ARG A 74 5.59 8.22 -1.38
CA ARG A 74 6.87 7.50 -1.25
C ARG A 74 7.18 7.11 0.21
N ASN A 75 7.06 8.06 1.13
CA ASN A 75 7.42 7.84 2.54
C ASN A 75 6.49 6.83 3.24
N LEU A 76 5.21 6.80 2.85
CA LEU A 76 4.27 5.80 3.36
C LEU A 76 4.63 4.41 2.81
N LEU A 77 4.89 4.30 1.51
CA LEU A 77 5.25 3.02 0.87
C LEU A 77 6.54 2.44 1.45
N LEU A 78 7.58 3.27 1.61
CA LEU A 78 8.86 2.86 2.19
C LEU A 78 8.74 2.29 3.61
N ARG A 79 7.76 2.75 4.39
CA ARG A 79 7.52 2.22 5.74
C ARG A 79 7.19 0.73 5.72
N PHE A 80 6.55 0.26 4.65
CA PHE A 80 6.18 -1.15 4.48
C PHE A 80 7.22 -1.94 3.68
N THR A 81 7.89 -1.31 2.71
CA THR A 81 8.75 -2.03 1.77
C THR A 81 10.22 -2.08 2.14
N HIS A 82 10.72 -1.14 2.96
CA HIS A 82 12.14 -1.09 3.33
C HIS A 82 12.57 -2.38 4.05
N ASN A 83 13.59 -3.06 3.52
CA ASN A 83 14.07 -4.38 3.98
C ASN A 83 12.96 -5.45 4.06
N ASN A 84 11.90 -5.33 3.26
CA ASN A 84 10.77 -6.26 3.25
C ASN A 84 10.44 -6.77 1.84
N PRO A 85 11.22 -7.72 1.29
CA PRO A 85 11.01 -8.25 -0.06
C PRO A 85 9.63 -8.89 -0.26
N LYS A 86 9.01 -9.40 0.82
CA LYS A 86 7.67 -9.98 0.75
C LYS A 86 6.61 -8.90 0.54
N ALA A 87 6.71 -7.76 1.22
CA ALA A 87 5.84 -6.61 1.00
C ALA A 87 6.04 -5.99 -0.40
N GLN A 88 7.29 -5.95 -0.89
CA GLN A 88 7.59 -5.53 -2.26
C GLN A 88 6.90 -6.42 -3.30
N ARG A 89 6.94 -7.75 -3.15
CA ARG A 89 6.23 -8.68 -4.04
C ARG A 89 4.72 -8.47 -4.06
N TYR A 90 4.12 -8.24 -2.89
CA TYR A 90 2.70 -7.89 -2.81
C TYR A 90 2.38 -6.55 -3.46
N LEU A 91 3.25 -5.55 -3.30
CA LEU A 91 3.11 -4.26 -3.98
C LEU A 91 3.12 -4.44 -5.51
N ILE A 92 4.04 -5.25 -6.04
CA ILE A 92 4.09 -5.56 -7.48
C ILE A 92 2.76 -6.14 -7.97
N GLY A 93 2.18 -7.11 -7.24
CA GLY A 93 0.86 -7.65 -7.59
C GLY A 93 -0.26 -6.59 -7.57
N GLY A 94 -0.17 -5.60 -6.69
CA GLY A 94 -1.08 -4.45 -6.70
C GLY A 94 -0.86 -3.53 -7.91
N LEU A 95 0.40 -3.28 -8.28
CA LEU A 95 0.74 -2.51 -9.49
C LEU A 95 0.21 -3.18 -10.75
N GLU A 96 0.34 -4.50 -10.86
CA GLU A 96 -0.20 -5.28 -11.97
C GLU A 96 -1.71 -5.07 -12.13
N GLN A 97 -2.46 -5.08 -11.02
CA GLN A 97 -3.91 -4.83 -11.05
C GLN A 97 -4.24 -3.41 -11.50
N ILE A 98 -3.53 -2.39 -11.02
CA ILE A 98 -3.74 -0.99 -11.42
C ILE A 98 -3.38 -0.79 -12.91
N ILE A 99 -2.29 -1.39 -13.37
CA ILE A 99 -1.89 -1.34 -14.79
C ILE A 99 -2.93 -2.02 -15.66
N ALA A 100 -3.43 -3.20 -15.27
CA ALA A 100 -4.46 -3.92 -16.00
C ALA A 100 -5.77 -3.12 -16.08
N LEU A 101 -6.18 -2.49 -14.97
CA LEU A 101 -7.38 -1.64 -14.93
C LEU A 101 -7.28 -0.41 -15.85
N HIS A 102 -6.08 0.14 -16.02
CA HIS A 102 -5.81 1.32 -16.86
C HIS A 102 -4.93 1.00 -18.07
N ALA A 103 -5.09 -0.21 -18.64
CA ALA A 103 -4.15 -0.77 -19.62
C ALA A 103 -3.89 0.15 -20.81
N ALA A 104 -4.94 0.78 -21.35
CA ALA A 104 -4.84 1.68 -22.50
C ALA A 104 -3.84 2.83 -22.29
N LYS A 105 -3.70 3.33 -21.05
CA LYS A 105 -2.83 4.46 -20.70
C LYS A 105 -1.51 4.02 -20.06
N LEU A 106 -1.53 2.93 -19.29
CA LEU A 106 -0.38 2.50 -18.48
C LEU A 106 0.49 1.43 -19.14
N MET A 107 -0.04 0.58 -20.03
CA MET A 107 0.75 -0.49 -20.68
C MET A 107 2.02 0.02 -21.39
N PRO A 108 1.99 1.12 -22.15
CA PRO A 108 3.21 1.66 -22.79
C PRO A 108 4.24 2.20 -21.78
N LYS A 109 3.84 2.43 -20.52
CA LYS A 109 4.64 3.08 -19.48
C LYS A 109 5.15 2.11 -18.41
N VAL A 110 4.80 0.82 -18.49
CA VAL A 110 5.11 -0.19 -17.46
C VAL A 110 6.58 -0.16 -17.06
N ALA A 111 7.50 -0.25 -18.03
CA ALA A 111 8.93 -0.20 -17.74
C ALA A 111 9.35 1.07 -16.99
N GLY A 112 8.81 2.23 -17.37
CA GLY A 112 9.07 3.52 -16.71
C GLY A 112 8.47 3.59 -15.31
N ILE A 113 7.31 2.98 -15.09
CA ILE A 113 6.68 2.88 -13.76
C ILE A 113 7.56 2.04 -12.84
N PHE A 114 7.95 0.83 -13.25
CA PHE A 114 8.81 -0.02 -12.43
C PHE A 114 10.18 0.61 -12.16
N LYS A 115 10.78 1.27 -13.14
CA LYS A 115 12.01 2.05 -12.94
C LYS A 115 11.82 3.13 -11.88
N LEU A 116 10.71 3.88 -11.90
CA LEU A 116 10.43 4.91 -10.91
C LEU A 116 10.28 4.36 -9.49
N PHE A 117 9.64 3.21 -9.33
CA PHE A 117 9.54 2.54 -8.03
C PHE A 117 10.91 2.08 -7.51
N TYR A 118 11.76 1.55 -8.39
CA TYR A 118 13.14 1.17 -8.08
C TYR A 118 14.00 2.39 -7.69
N ASP A 119 14.00 3.44 -8.53
CA ASP A 119 14.74 4.68 -8.25
C ASP A 119 14.27 5.38 -6.97
N SER A 120 13.05 5.08 -6.50
CA SER A 120 12.47 5.60 -5.25
C SER A 120 12.78 4.73 -4.03
N ASP A 121 13.57 3.66 -4.18
CA ASP A 121 13.89 2.66 -3.16
C ASP A 121 12.65 1.88 -2.64
N ILE A 122 11.53 1.93 -3.37
CA ILE A 122 10.30 1.26 -2.95
C ILE A 122 10.36 -0.22 -3.30
N LEU A 123 10.86 -0.55 -4.49
CA LEU A 123 11.08 -1.91 -5.00
C LEU A 123 12.57 -2.21 -5.11
#